data_AF-A0A6I3NTR9-F1
#
_entry.id   AF-A0A6I3NTR9-F1
#
_cell.length_a   1.000
_cell.length_b   1.000
_cell.length_c   1.000
_cell.angle_alpha   90.00
_cell.angle_beta   90.00
_cell.angle_gamma   90.00
#
_symmetry.space_group_name_H-M   'P 1'
#
loop_
_entity.id
_entity.type
_entity.pdbx_description
1 polymer ?
#
loop_
_entity_poly.entity_id
_entity_poly.type
_entity_poly.pdbx_seq_one_letter_code
_entity_poly.pdbx_strand_id
1 'polypeptide(L)'
;MGVLKQLKNYWFFSLKIVIVMVVALIIWGAMIYNRHVILYEKQLNILVNYIYDEVSPDDVTSVYQRFINLDSDYGQRIKKDLGDSLISRYQYYANLYMLRKIEYEEYLQYEQIIEPLFFSSSKVIETIDEVSKYYQSQRAYIKGVNLQQQGFIEEAIEAYGQVMFNDQSYYELAKGRIMQCVQLIKEQYLTEANEFYEQKNYVEAIKRLNYLIDNENDEGITSLRWYYQSEFYLEVMKEIEELIENNQLGFVINFLQEIEPYLGSSYEETLHLKLSEVTLQRAQRRDKALGKYAGKIQVLVNTESNQQVITYNQLALQSSTAFNPVNLATYAFTNIKKGTAEGVDKSMVEQNINVMPYIVANSDITSATMPVVFGYYGQTMNDFDLIELRQNGEAIVSFEMDPSEKRQVWIEDEVIEWITIELSQEEVEQVQQLILQTSDLEIVFKGKYLDYQAPISTLERDLLIMMFEIYQSIVK
;
A
#
# COMPACT_ATOMS: atom_id res chain seq x y z
N MET A 1 -27.46 87.30 74.34
CA MET A 1 -28.36 86.13 74.19
C MET A 1 -28.62 85.77 72.71
N GLY A 2 -27.61 85.91 71.82
CA GLY A 2 -27.77 85.70 70.36
C GLY A 2 -27.07 84.46 69.79
N VAL A 3 -26.02 83.94 70.44
CA VAL A 3 -25.17 82.85 69.90
C VAL A 3 -25.74 81.45 70.17
N LEU A 4 -26.45 81.26 71.29
CA LEU A 4 -27.08 79.97 71.66
C LEU A 4 -28.28 79.58 70.78
N LYS A 5 -28.93 80.56 70.14
CA LYS A 5 -30.08 80.30 69.24
C LYS A 5 -29.64 79.82 67.86
N GLN A 6 -28.47 80.26 67.38
CA GLN A 6 -27.89 79.83 66.10
C GLN A 6 -27.28 78.42 66.19
N LEU A 7 -26.64 78.05 67.30
CA LEU A 7 -26.06 76.70 67.51
C LEU A 7 -27.12 75.59 67.62
N LYS A 8 -28.26 75.85 68.28
CA LYS A 8 -29.39 74.89 68.34
C LYS A 8 -30.02 74.65 66.98
N ASN A 9 -30.14 75.68 66.14
CA ASN A 9 -30.73 75.54 64.81
C ASN A 9 -29.86 74.70 63.87
N TYR A 10 -28.53 74.79 63.93
CA TYR A 10 -27.64 73.96 63.10
C TYR A 10 -27.69 72.46 63.47
N TRP A 11 -27.75 72.13 64.76
CA TRP A 11 -27.85 70.74 65.25
C TRP A 11 -29.21 70.09 64.93
N PHE A 12 -30.30 70.85 65.00
CA PHE A 12 -31.62 70.37 64.59
C PHE A 12 -31.77 70.29 63.06
N PHE A 13 -31.08 71.14 62.29
CA PHE A 13 -31.06 71.05 60.83
C PHE A 13 -30.31 69.80 60.35
N SER A 14 -29.15 69.49 60.95
CA SER A 14 -28.38 68.30 60.58
C SER A 14 -29.12 67.00 60.92
N LEU A 15 -29.79 66.92 62.08
CA LEU A 15 -30.57 65.74 62.48
C LEU A 15 -31.78 65.49 61.56
N LYS A 16 -32.51 66.54 61.18
CA LYS A 16 -33.65 66.43 60.24
C LYS A 16 -33.20 65.98 58.85
N ILE A 17 -32.06 66.47 58.38
CA ILE A 17 -31.48 66.05 57.09
C ILE A 17 -31.08 64.56 57.14
N VAL A 18 -30.47 64.10 58.23
CA VAL A 18 -30.11 62.67 58.40
C VAL A 18 -31.35 61.78 58.43
N ILE A 19 -32.40 62.16 59.16
CA ILE A 19 -33.67 61.39 59.19
C ILE A 19 -34.31 61.32 57.80
N VAL A 20 -34.32 62.43 57.04
CA VAL A 20 -34.85 62.44 55.67
C VAL A 20 -34.02 61.55 54.75
N MET A 21 -32.69 61.56 54.86
CA MET A 21 -31.83 60.65 54.08
C MET A 21 -32.08 59.18 54.43
N VAL A 22 -32.24 58.83 55.71
CA VAL A 22 -32.52 57.45 56.14
C VAL A 22 -33.89 56.99 55.63
N VAL A 23 -34.92 57.84 55.74
CA VAL A 23 -36.26 57.53 55.20
C VAL A 23 -36.22 57.40 53.68
N ALA A 24 -35.49 58.28 52.98
CA ALA A 24 -35.30 58.18 51.54
C ALA A 24 -34.57 56.89 51.14
N LEU A 25 -33.55 56.46 51.89
CA LEU A 25 -32.85 55.19 51.67
C LEU A 25 -33.75 53.96 51.91
N ILE A 26 -34.61 54.00 52.94
CA ILE A 26 -35.59 52.93 53.20
C ILE A 26 -36.64 52.86 52.07
N ILE A 27 -37.17 54.00 51.66
CA ILE A 27 -38.16 54.08 50.57
C ILE A 27 -37.53 53.66 49.23
N TRP A 28 -36.30 54.08 48.95
CA TRP A 28 -35.55 53.67 47.76
C TRP A 28 -35.27 52.16 47.81
N GLY A 29 -34.81 51.63 48.95
CA GLY A 29 -34.60 50.19 49.15
C GLY A 29 -35.88 49.38 48.92
N ALA A 30 -37.03 49.85 49.41
CA ALA A 30 -38.33 49.21 49.20
C ALA A 30 -38.79 49.27 47.73
N MET A 31 -38.56 50.38 47.03
CA MET A 31 -38.87 50.50 45.60
C MET A 31 -37.98 49.61 44.73
N ILE A 32 -36.69 49.50 45.05
CA ILE A 32 -35.77 48.57 44.38
C ILE A 32 -36.22 47.13 44.60
N TYR A 33 -36.50 46.73 45.84
CA TYR A 33 -36.96 45.39 46.18
C TYR A 33 -38.25 45.02 45.43
N ASN A 34 -39.26 45.90 45.44
CA ASN A 34 -40.54 45.65 44.77
C ASN A 34 -40.38 45.53 43.24
N ARG A 35 -39.51 46.37 42.64
CA ARG A 35 -39.20 46.28 41.21
C ARG A 35 -38.53 44.97 40.83
N HIS A 36 -37.62 44.45 41.66
CA HIS A 36 -36.96 43.16 41.43
C HIS A 36 -37.92 41.98 41.56
N VAL A 37 -38.81 41.98 42.54
CA VAL A 37 -39.80 40.92 42.74
C VAL A 37 -40.79 40.84 41.55
N ILE A 38 -41.31 41.99 41.10
CA ILE A 38 -42.23 42.03 39.95
C ILE A 38 -41.55 41.58 38.65
N LEU A 39 -40.29 41.98 38.44
CA LEU A 39 -39.51 41.53 37.29
C LEU A 39 -39.29 40.01 37.33
N TYR A 40 -38.94 39.47 38.49
CA TYR A 40 -38.75 38.04 38.72
C TYR A 40 -40.03 37.25 38.41
N GLU A 41 -41.17 37.65 38.96
CA GLU A 41 -42.45 36.95 38.76
C GLU A 41 -42.88 36.92 37.28
N LYS A 42 -42.75 38.05 36.58
CA LYS A 42 -43.07 38.13 35.15
C LYS A 42 -42.16 37.21 34.31
N GLN A 43 -40.88 37.16 34.64
CA GLN A 43 -39.91 36.33 33.95
C GLN A 43 -40.06 34.84 34.32
N LEU A 44 -40.45 34.52 35.56
CA LEU A 44 -40.78 33.16 36.01
C LEU A 44 -42.01 32.62 35.26
N ASN A 45 -43.04 33.44 35.06
CA ASN A 45 -44.22 33.05 34.29
C ASN A 45 -43.89 32.68 32.84
N ILE A 46 -42.89 33.33 32.22
CA ILE A 46 -42.45 32.95 30.87
C ILE A 46 -41.85 31.54 30.86
N LEU A 47 -41.05 31.19 31.88
CA LEU A 47 -40.50 29.84 32.04
C LEU A 47 -41.57 28.78 32.34
N VAL A 48 -42.57 29.13 33.15
CA VAL A 48 -43.72 28.25 33.42
C VAL A 48 -44.57 28.05 32.17
N ASN A 49 -44.87 29.11 31.43
CA ASN A 49 -45.63 29.03 30.19
C ASN A 49 -44.89 28.24 29.12
N TYR A 50 -43.56 28.34 29.08
CA TYR A 50 -42.76 27.44 28.26
C TYR A 50 -42.98 26.00 28.67
N ILE A 51 -43.01 25.63 29.96
CA ILE A 51 -43.31 24.25 30.38
C ILE A 51 -44.65 23.74 29.78
N TYR A 52 -45.62 24.63 29.58
CA TYR A 52 -46.97 24.34 29.07
C TYR A 52 -47.21 24.64 27.57
N ASP A 53 -46.16 24.81 26.75
CA ASP A 53 -46.29 25.06 25.30
C ASP A 53 -46.95 26.40 24.91
N GLU A 54 -47.02 27.37 25.81
CA GLU A 54 -47.72 28.63 25.55
C GLU A 54 -46.80 29.74 25.00
N VAL A 55 -45.47 29.54 25.01
CA VAL A 55 -44.49 30.55 24.62
C VAL A 55 -43.34 29.91 23.81
N SER A 56 -42.78 30.69 22.87
CA SER A 56 -41.70 30.24 21.98
C SER A 56 -40.38 29.94 22.72
N PRO A 57 -39.56 29.00 22.21
CA PRO A 57 -38.19 28.75 22.69
C PRO A 57 -37.31 30.02 22.75
N ASP A 58 -37.40 30.89 21.74
CA ASP A 58 -36.55 32.10 21.62
C ASP A 58 -36.80 33.11 22.75
N ASP A 59 -38.06 33.31 23.14
CA ASP A 59 -38.43 34.20 24.24
C ASP A 59 -37.80 33.74 25.57
N VAL A 60 -37.66 32.43 25.74
CA VAL A 60 -37.21 31.77 26.98
C VAL A 60 -35.70 31.90 27.17
N THR A 61 -34.92 31.70 26.11
CA THR A 61 -33.45 31.83 26.13
C THR A 61 -33.02 33.20 26.67
N SER A 62 -33.65 34.26 26.16
CA SER A 62 -33.35 35.64 26.55
C SER A 62 -33.71 35.93 28.01
N VAL A 63 -34.79 35.31 28.51
CA VAL A 63 -35.29 35.48 29.87
C VAL A 63 -34.38 34.77 30.87
N TYR A 64 -33.94 33.56 30.57
CA TYR A 64 -33.08 32.81 31.48
C TYR A 64 -31.65 33.35 31.53
N GLN A 65 -31.05 33.75 30.40
CA GLN A 65 -29.72 34.39 30.40
C GLN A 65 -29.68 35.64 31.30
N ARG A 66 -30.78 36.40 31.35
CA ARG A 66 -30.93 37.53 32.28
C ARG A 66 -30.96 37.08 33.74
N PHE A 67 -31.58 35.95 34.05
CA PHE A 67 -31.57 35.38 35.40
C PHE A 67 -30.21 34.83 35.84
N ILE A 68 -29.41 34.26 34.93
CA ILE A 68 -28.04 33.82 35.23
C ILE A 68 -27.14 35.01 35.59
N ASN A 69 -27.31 36.13 34.86
CA ASN A 69 -26.49 37.33 35.04
C ASN A 69 -26.89 38.20 36.25
N LEU A 70 -27.96 37.83 36.96
CA LEU A 70 -28.38 38.47 38.22
C LEU A 70 -27.81 37.65 39.40
N ASP A 71 -26.99 38.28 40.24
CA ASP A 71 -26.18 37.64 41.28
C ASP A 71 -26.92 36.56 42.14
N SER A 72 -26.34 35.36 42.13
CA SER A 72 -26.54 34.05 42.80
C SER A 72 -27.91 33.51 43.25
N ASP A 73 -28.83 34.26 43.84
CA ASP A 73 -29.94 33.64 44.61
C ASP A 73 -31.14 33.20 43.76
N TYR A 74 -31.49 33.96 42.72
CA TYR A 74 -32.66 33.67 41.89
C TYR A 74 -32.39 32.58 40.86
N GLY A 75 -31.22 32.58 40.21
CA GLY A 75 -30.82 31.51 39.32
C GLY A 75 -30.76 30.15 40.02
N GLN A 76 -30.29 30.12 41.28
CA GLN A 76 -30.27 28.91 42.10
C GLN A 76 -31.69 28.45 42.48
N ARG A 77 -32.60 29.38 42.80
CA ARG A 77 -34.02 29.05 43.06
C ARG A 77 -34.70 28.50 41.82
N ILE A 78 -34.51 29.10 40.65
CA ILE A 78 -35.10 28.60 39.40
C ILE A 78 -34.55 27.21 39.07
N LYS A 79 -33.23 26.98 39.21
CA LYS A 79 -32.62 25.65 39.06
C LYS A 79 -33.22 24.62 40.02
N LYS A 80 -33.51 25.02 41.25
CA LYS A 80 -34.12 24.17 42.27
C LYS A 80 -35.61 23.89 42.03
N ASP A 81 -36.37 24.92 41.66
CA ASP A 81 -37.84 24.88 41.68
C ASP A 81 -38.43 24.44 40.33
N LEU A 82 -37.77 24.77 39.21
CA LEU A 82 -38.24 24.48 37.85
C LEU A 82 -37.29 23.59 37.03
N GLY A 83 -36.10 23.28 37.56
CA GLY A 83 -35.07 22.54 36.83
C GLY A 83 -35.53 21.18 36.32
N ASP A 84 -36.15 20.36 37.17
CA ASP A 84 -36.67 19.06 36.76
C ASP A 84 -37.75 19.16 35.68
N SER A 85 -38.68 20.13 35.77
CA SER A 85 -39.74 20.33 34.78
C SER A 85 -39.20 20.77 33.43
N LEU A 86 -38.20 21.67 33.42
CA LEU A 86 -37.52 22.11 32.20
C LEU A 86 -36.75 20.95 31.54
N ILE A 87 -36.05 20.14 32.33
CA ILE A 87 -35.34 18.95 31.84
C ILE A 87 -36.34 17.91 31.32
N SER A 88 -37.45 17.64 32.01
CA SER A 88 -38.48 16.69 31.56
C SER A 88 -39.11 17.11 30.23
N ARG A 89 -39.37 18.40 30.04
CA ARG A 89 -39.86 18.93 28.77
C ARG A 89 -38.85 18.74 27.65
N TYR A 90 -37.58 19.00 27.91
CA TYR A 90 -36.53 18.72 26.94
C TYR A 90 -36.44 17.24 26.55
N GLN A 91 -36.50 16.33 27.53
CA GLN A 91 -36.54 14.89 27.29
C GLN A 91 -37.77 14.48 26.46
N TYR A 92 -38.91 15.15 26.65
CA TYR A 92 -40.09 14.92 25.82
C TYR A 92 -39.84 15.24 24.33
N TYR A 93 -39.24 16.40 24.02
CA TYR A 93 -38.91 16.75 22.63
C TYR A 93 -37.78 15.88 22.05
N ALA A 94 -36.79 15.50 22.86
CA ALA A 94 -35.80 14.50 22.49
C ALA A 94 -36.47 13.18 22.06
N ASN A 95 -37.44 12.70 22.85
CA ASN A 95 -38.21 11.50 22.52
C ASN A 95 -39.04 11.67 21.25
N LEU A 96 -39.68 12.83 21.03
CA LEU A 96 -40.42 13.09 19.79
C LEU A 96 -39.51 13.00 18.56
N TYR A 97 -38.30 13.53 18.65
CA TYR A 97 -37.31 13.42 17.57
C TYR A 97 -36.86 11.97 17.36
N MET A 98 -36.54 11.23 18.43
CA MET A 98 -36.16 9.80 18.34
C MET A 98 -37.29 8.92 17.79
N LEU A 99 -38.54 9.30 18.05
CA LEU A 99 -39.75 8.68 17.48
C LEU A 99 -40.10 9.19 16.06
N ARG A 100 -39.24 10.04 15.48
CA ARG A 100 -39.39 10.61 14.13
C ARG A 100 -40.72 11.37 13.95
N LYS A 101 -41.16 12.08 14.99
CA LYS A 101 -42.37 12.92 14.99
C LYS A 101 -42.11 14.40 14.74
N ILE A 102 -40.86 14.82 14.94
CA ILE A 102 -40.36 16.16 14.65
C ILE A 102 -39.00 16.05 13.95
N GLU A 103 -38.58 17.11 13.26
CA GLU A 103 -37.27 17.18 12.62
C GLU A 103 -36.17 17.52 13.65
N TYR A 104 -34.91 17.26 13.28
CA TYR A 104 -33.76 17.52 14.17
C TYR A 104 -33.61 19.01 14.50
N GLU A 105 -33.87 19.89 13.52
CA GLU A 105 -33.83 21.35 13.69
C GLU A 105 -34.86 21.84 14.71
N GLU A 106 -36.01 21.16 14.82
CA GLU A 106 -37.03 21.48 15.80
C GLU A 106 -36.57 21.08 17.22
N TYR A 107 -35.98 19.89 17.37
CA TYR A 107 -35.37 19.46 18.62
C TYR A 107 -34.22 20.38 19.07
N LEU A 108 -33.35 20.80 18.14
CA LEU A 108 -32.20 21.65 18.44
C LEU A 108 -32.58 22.96 19.13
N GLN A 109 -33.76 23.52 18.85
CA GLN A 109 -34.25 24.74 19.52
C GLN A 109 -34.40 24.53 21.05
N TYR A 110 -34.78 23.31 21.47
CA TYR A 110 -34.93 22.96 22.88
C TYR A 110 -33.57 22.63 23.53
N GLU A 111 -32.66 21.99 22.79
CA GLU A 111 -31.30 21.70 23.25
C GLU A 111 -30.51 23.00 23.50
N GLN A 112 -30.58 23.96 22.57
CA GLN A 112 -29.94 25.29 22.70
C GLN A 112 -30.40 26.06 23.94
N ILE A 113 -31.61 25.80 24.43
CA ILE A 113 -32.09 26.34 25.70
C ILE A 113 -31.50 25.54 26.85
N ILE A 114 -31.52 24.22 26.82
CA ILE A 114 -31.32 23.41 28.03
C ILE A 114 -29.85 23.11 28.32
N GLU A 115 -29.04 22.91 27.28
CA GLU A 115 -27.62 22.61 27.42
C GLU A 115 -26.88 23.72 28.20
N PRO A 116 -26.97 25.04 27.86
CA PRO A 116 -26.26 26.07 28.60
C PRO A 116 -26.71 26.19 30.07
N LEU A 117 -27.96 25.80 30.36
CA LEU A 117 -28.58 25.99 31.67
C LEU A 117 -28.27 24.85 32.63
N PHE A 118 -28.16 23.64 32.08
CA PHE A 118 -28.04 22.40 32.82
C PHE A 118 -26.90 21.51 32.28
N PHE A 119 -25.82 22.11 31.75
CA PHE A 119 -24.68 21.41 31.16
C PHE A 119 -24.02 20.36 32.10
N SER A 120 -24.16 20.52 33.42
CA SER A 120 -23.63 19.58 34.41
C SER A 120 -24.65 18.52 34.88
N SER A 121 -25.86 18.52 34.31
CA SER A 121 -26.90 17.54 34.64
C SER A 121 -26.67 16.26 33.85
N SER A 122 -26.51 15.13 34.55
CA SER A 122 -26.33 13.82 33.91
C SER A 122 -27.48 13.48 32.96
N LYS A 123 -28.73 13.79 33.34
CA LYS A 123 -29.91 13.57 32.49
C LYS A 123 -29.82 14.32 31.16
N VAL A 124 -29.33 15.56 31.18
CA VAL A 124 -29.19 16.40 29.97
C VAL A 124 -28.08 15.85 29.10
N ILE A 125 -26.91 15.57 29.68
CA ILE A 125 -25.77 14.96 28.98
C ILE A 125 -26.18 13.63 28.32
N GLU A 126 -26.82 12.75 29.07
CA GLU A 126 -27.29 11.44 28.58
C GLU A 126 -28.29 11.59 27.44
N THR A 127 -29.22 12.56 27.55
CA THR A 127 -30.22 12.81 26.50
C THR A 127 -29.57 13.40 25.23
N ILE A 128 -28.60 14.30 25.36
CA ILE A 128 -27.83 14.81 24.21
C ILE A 128 -27.07 13.67 23.52
N ASP A 129 -26.40 12.82 24.31
CA ASP A 129 -25.67 11.65 23.77
C ASP A 129 -26.60 10.67 23.06
N GLU A 130 -27.79 10.42 23.62
CA GLU A 130 -28.79 9.56 23.01
C GLU A 130 -29.34 10.16 21.71
N VAL A 131 -29.72 11.44 21.70
CA VAL A 131 -30.21 12.09 20.48
C VAL A 131 -29.13 12.17 19.40
N SER A 132 -27.87 12.44 19.77
CA SER A 132 -26.72 12.44 18.85
C SER A 132 -26.58 11.10 18.13
N LYS A 133 -26.78 9.98 18.83
CA LYS A 133 -26.80 8.64 18.24
C LYS A 133 -27.91 8.47 17.19
N TYR A 134 -29.14 8.89 17.48
CA TYR A 134 -30.24 8.87 16.50
C TYR A 134 -30.00 9.81 15.30
N TYR A 135 -29.34 10.95 15.52
CA TYR A 135 -28.93 11.82 14.44
C TYR A 135 -27.85 11.19 13.54
N GLN A 136 -26.83 10.57 14.13
CA GLN A 136 -25.81 9.82 13.37
C GLN A 136 -26.44 8.69 12.55
N SER A 137 -27.36 7.94 13.14
CA SER A 137 -28.15 6.89 12.46
C SER A 137 -28.90 7.43 11.23
N GLN A 138 -29.59 8.56 11.36
CA GLN A 138 -30.24 9.24 10.24
C GLN A 138 -29.23 9.68 9.16
N ARG A 139 -28.09 10.26 9.55
CA ARG A 139 -27.04 10.70 8.62
C ARG A 139 -26.41 9.53 7.86
N ALA A 140 -26.20 8.40 8.53
CA ALA A 140 -25.72 7.16 7.93
C ALA A 140 -26.67 6.66 6.83
N TYR A 141 -27.98 6.65 7.11
CA TYR A 141 -28.99 6.31 6.11
C TYR A 141 -28.97 7.25 4.89
N ILE A 142 -28.96 8.57 5.12
CA ILE A 142 -28.93 9.57 4.04
C ILE A 142 -27.67 9.42 3.19
N LYS A 143 -26.51 9.18 3.83
CA LYS A 143 -25.25 8.91 3.14
C LYS A 143 -25.37 7.68 2.23
N GLY A 144 -25.94 6.58 2.74
CA GLY A 144 -26.18 5.36 1.96
C GLY A 144 -27.06 5.61 0.72
N VAL A 145 -28.13 6.39 0.86
CA VAL A 145 -29.00 6.75 -0.28
C VAL A 145 -28.23 7.51 -1.36
N ASN A 146 -27.42 8.49 -0.97
CA ASN A 146 -26.65 9.29 -1.92
C ASN A 146 -25.60 8.45 -2.65
N LEU A 147 -24.90 7.56 -1.94
CA LEU A 147 -23.90 6.66 -2.54
C LEU A 147 -24.54 5.67 -3.51
N GLN A 148 -25.67 5.09 -3.13
CA GLN A 148 -26.44 4.18 -3.98
C GLN A 148 -26.87 4.86 -5.29
N GLN A 149 -27.33 6.11 -5.23
CA GLN A 149 -27.71 6.89 -6.41
C GLN A 149 -26.54 7.22 -7.34
N GLN A 150 -25.33 7.29 -6.79
CA GLN A 150 -24.10 7.55 -7.54
C GLN A 150 -23.46 6.28 -8.12
N GLY A 151 -24.00 5.09 -7.80
CA GLY A 151 -23.46 3.80 -8.25
C GLY A 151 -22.34 3.23 -7.36
N PHE A 152 -22.02 3.88 -6.23
CA PHE A 152 -21.07 3.37 -5.23
C PHE A 152 -21.79 2.38 -4.29
N ILE A 153 -22.09 1.18 -4.80
CA ILE A 153 -23.01 0.25 -4.15
C ILE A 153 -22.41 -0.39 -2.89
N GLU A 154 -21.10 -0.70 -2.87
CA GLU A 154 -20.43 -1.29 -1.69
C GLU A 154 -20.36 -0.28 -0.54
N GLU A 155 -19.97 0.97 -0.83
CA GLU A 155 -19.91 2.04 0.15
C GLU A 155 -21.31 2.43 0.65
N ALA A 156 -22.34 2.28 -0.19
CA ALA A 156 -23.72 2.45 0.24
C ALA A 156 -24.13 1.39 1.27
N ILE A 157 -23.77 0.12 1.07
CA ILE A 157 -24.03 -0.97 2.03
C ILE A 157 -23.34 -0.67 3.37
N GLU A 158 -22.08 -0.24 3.34
CA GLU A 158 -21.35 0.12 4.56
C GLU A 158 -22.06 1.27 5.32
N ALA A 159 -22.46 2.33 4.60
CA ALA A 159 -23.16 3.46 5.19
C ALA A 159 -24.52 3.06 5.78
N TYR A 160 -25.29 2.19 5.11
CA TYR A 160 -26.52 1.64 5.66
C TYR A 160 -26.28 0.75 6.89
N GLY A 161 -25.16 0.02 6.94
CA GLY A 161 -24.77 -0.80 8.08
C GLY A 161 -24.44 -0.01 9.35
N GLN A 162 -24.17 1.29 9.22
CA GLN A 162 -23.94 2.21 10.35
C GLN A 162 -25.25 2.71 11.00
N VAL A 163 -26.41 2.38 10.42
CA VAL A 163 -27.72 2.73 10.98
C VAL A 163 -27.99 1.90 12.24
N MET A 164 -28.40 2.58 13.30
CA MET A 164 -28.53 1.94 14.62
C MET A 164 -29.79 1.10 14.73
N PHE A 165 -29.68 -0.10 15.30
CA PHE A 165 -30.82 -1.01 15.52
C PHE A 165 -31.96 -0.38 16.33
N ASN A 166 -31.66 0.44 17.34
CA ASN A 166 -32.67 1.07 18.19
C ASN A 166 -33.48 2.15 17.47
N ASP A 167 -32.95 2.70 16.37
CA ASP A 167 -33.66 3.61 15.48
C ASP A 167 -34.46 2.81 14.44
N GLN A 168 -35.49 2.10 14.92
CA GLN A 168 -36.25 1.12 14.13
C GLN A 168 -36.76 1.68 12.79
N SER A 169 -37.11 2.97 12.74
CA SER A 169 -37.59 3.63 11.52
C SER A 169 -36.53 3.59 10.42
N TYR A 170 -35.30 4.03 10.70
CA TYR A 170 -34.24 4.02 9.71
C TYR A 170 -33.62 2.63 9.54
N TYR A 171 -33.57 1.82 10.59
CA TYR A 171 -32.99 0.48 10.53
C TYR A 171 -33.74 -0.42 9.53
N GLU A 172 -35.07 -0.44 9.56
CA GLU A 172 -35.85 -1.24 8.60
C GLU A 172 -35.71 -0.72 7.16
N LEU A 173 -35.65 0.61 6.98
CA LEU A 173 -35.38 1.21 5.67
C LEU A 173 -33.98 0.85 5.17
N ALA A 174 -32.96 0.94 6.02
CA ALA A 174 -31.58 0.60 5.71
C ALA A 174 -31.45 -0.86 5.31
N LYS A 175 -32.08 -1.78 6.05
CA LYS A 175 -32.13 -3.20 5.73
C LYS A 175 -32.74 -3.45 4.35
N GLY A 176 -33.88 -2.84 4.04
CA GLY A 176 -34.50 -2.95 2.72
C GLY A 176 -33.60 -2.41 1.59
N ARG A 177 -32.86 -1.32 1.84
CA ARG A 177 -31.89 -0.78 0.89
C ARG A 177 -30.66 -1.65 0.71
N ILE A 178 -30.13 -2.24 1.79
CA ILE A 178 -29.03 -3.20 1.73
C ILE A 178 -29.43 -4.39 0.85
N MET A 179 -30.63 -4.94 1.02
CA MET A 179 -31.11 -6.04 0.17
C MET A 179 -31.15 -5.64 -1.32
N GLN A 180 -31.60 -4.42 -1.64
CA GLN A 180 -31.58 -3.91 -3.01
C GLN A 180 -30.14 -3.75 -3.54
N CYS A 181 -29.23 -3.20 -2.73
CA CYS A 181 -27.82 -3.02 -3.11
C CYS A 181 -27.13 -4.36 -3.37
N VAL A 182 -27.39 -5.37 -2.54
CA VAL A 182 -26.88 -6.73 -2.73
C VAL A 182 -27.37 -7.32 -4.06
N GLN A 183 -28.64 -7.12 -4.41
CA GLN A 183 -29.16 -7.55 -5.72
C GLN A 183 -28.50 -6.80 -6.88
N LEU A 184 -28.27 -5.49 -6.76
CA LEU A 184 -27.60 -4.69 -7.78
C LEU A 184 -26.15 -5.14 -7.99
N ILE A 185 -25.40 -5.42 -6.91
CA ILE A 185 -24.03 -5.97 -7.00
C ILE A 185 -24.04 -7.32 -7.73
N LYS A 186 -25.01 -8.18 -7.42
CA LYS A 186 -25.18 -9.47 -8.10
C LYS A 186 -25.34 -9.29 -9.62
N GLU A 187 -26.27 -8.43 -10.04
CA GLU A 187 -26.50 -8.15 -11.47
C GLU A 187 -25.30 -7.49 -12.15
N GLN A 188 -24.65 -6.54 -11.47
CA GLN A 188 -23.46 -5.86 -11.97
C GLN A 188 -22.30 -6.83 -12.16
N TYR A 189 -21.93 -7.61 -11.14
CA TYR A 189 -20.80 -8.55 -11.22
C TYR A 189 -21.05 -9.69 -12.20
N LEU A 190 -22.31 -10.12 -12.38
CA LEU A 190 -22.66 -11.05 -13.47
C LEU A 190 -22.47 -10.41 -14.84
N THR A 191 -22.82 -9.14 -15.01
CA THR A 191 -22.63 -8.42 -16.27
C THR A 191 -21.14 -8.24 -16.58
N GLU A 192 -20.37 -7.72 -15.61
CA GLU A 192 -18.92 -7.57 -15.73
C GLU A 192 -18.22 -8.91 -15.99
N ALA A 193 -18.64 -9.98 -15.31
CA ALA A 193 -18.08 -11.31 -15.56
C ALA A 193 -18.28 -11.76 -17.01
N ASN A 194 -19.47 -11.53 -17.58
CA ASN A 194 -19.73 -11.82 -19.00
C ASN A 194 -18.90 -10.94 -19.93
N GLU A 195 -18.80 -9.64 -19.66
CA GLU A 195 -17.99 -8.72 -20.48
C GLU A 195 -16.51 -9.11 -20.49
N PHE A 196 -15.93 -9.41 -19.32
CA PHE A 196 -14.55 -9.89 -19.23
C PHE A 196 -14.37 -11.24 -19.92
N TYR A 197 -15.33 -12.15 -19.80
CA TYR A 197 -15.31 -13.42 -20.52
C TYR A 197 -15.33 -13.24 -22.04
N GLU A 198 -16.19 -12.37 -22.58
CA GLU A 198 -16.22 -12.05 -24.02
C GLU A 198 -14.89 -11.47 -24.51
N GLN A 199 -14.17 -10.74 -23.65
CA GLN A 199 -12.84 -10.20 -23.90
C GLN A 199 -11.72 -11.23 -23.73
N LYS A 200 -12.04 -12.50 -23.40
CA LYS A 200 -11.08 -13.55 -23.00
C LYS A 200 -10.24 -13.20 -21.77
N ASN A 201 -10.68 -12.24 -20.96
CA ASN A 201 -10.07 -11.94 -19.67
C ASN A 201 -10.68 -12.83 -18.58
N TYR A 202 -10.36 -14.12 -18.66
CA TYR A 202 -10.97 -15.14 -17.82
C TYR A 202 -10.69 -14.95 -16.32
N VAL A 203 -9.49 -14.47 -15.96
CA VAL A 203 -9.10 -14.24 -14.57
C VAL A 203 -10.04 -13.24 -13.90
N GLU A 204 -10.27 -12.10 -14.54
CA GLU A 204 -11.14 -11.07 -13.96
C GLU A 204 -12.61 -11.50 -13.97
N ALA A 205 -13.06 -12.22 -15.00
CA ALA A 205 -14.38 -12.83 -15.04
C ALA A 205 -14.61 -13.80 -13.87
N ILE A 206 -13.66 -14.71 -13.61
CA ILE A 206 -13.73 -15.70 -12.53
C ILE A 206 -13.70 -15.01 -11.15
N LYS A 207 -12.91 -13.95 -10.97
CA LYS A 207 -12.87 -13.19 -9.70
C LYS A 207 -14.24 -12.60 -9.34
N ARG A 208 -14.95 -12.02 -10.32
CA ARG A 208 -16.31 -11.49 -10.10
C ARG A 208 -17.28 -12.59 -9.67
N LEU A 209 -17.22 -13.77 -10.29
CA LEU A 209 -18.05 -14.91 -9.91
C LEU A 209 -17.69 -15.48 -8.53
N ASN A 210 -16.41 -15.56 -8.17
CA ASN A 210 -15.98 -16.01 -6.84
C ASN A 210 -16.50 -15.09 -5.73
N TYR A 211 -16.44 -13.77 -5.93
CA TYR A 211 -17.03 -12.82 -4.97
C TYR A 211 -18.52 -13.12 -4.73
N LEU A 212 -19.28 -13.42 -5.79
CA LEU A 212 -20.69 -13.73 -5.64
C LEU A 212 -20.91 -15.05 -4.89
N ILE A 213 -20.11 -16.08 -5.17
CA ILE A 213 -20.21 -17.40 -4.51
C ILE A 213 -19.86 -17.32 -3.02
N ASP A 214 -18.85 -16.53 -2.64
CA ASP A 214 -18.44 -16.38 -1.25
C ASP A 214 -19.53 -15.69 -0.39
N ASN A 215 -20.41 -14.91 -1.02
CA ASN A 215 -21.48 -14.16 -0.36
C ASN A 215 -22.87 -14.80 -0.53
N GLU A 216 -23.07 -15.67 -1.53
CA GLU A 216 -24.34 -16.32 -1.82
C GLU A 216 -24.12 -17.72 -2.42
N ASN A 217 -24.74 -18.75 -1.83
CA ASN A 217 -24.67 -20.10 -2.36
C ASN A 217 -25.67 -20.28 -3.52
N ASP A 218 -25.28 -19.83 -4.72
CA ASP A 218 -26.08 -19.91 -5.96
C ASP A 218 -25.49 -20.98 -6.90
N GLU A 219 -26.26 -22.06 -7.13
CA GLU A 219 -25.86 -23.16 -8.01
C GLU A 219 -25.66 -22.72 -9.47
N GLY A 220 -26.40 -21.72 -9.94
CA GLY A 220 -26.29 -21.17 -11.30
C GLY A 220 -24.97 -20.43 -11.50
N ILE A 221 -24.58 -19.61 -10.53
CA ILE A 221 -23.28 -18.89 -10.54
C ILE A 221 -22.13 -19.88 -10.45
N THR A 222 -22.26 -20.90 -9.59
CA THR A 222 -21.27 -21.97 -9.47
C THR A 222 -21.08 -22.71 -10.79
N SER A 223 -22.16 -23.02 -11.51
CA SER A 223 -22.12 -23.67 -12.83
C SER A 223 -21.50 -22.77 -13.89
N LEU A 224 -21.82 -21.46 -13.88
CA LEU A 224 -21.23 -20.48 -14.80
C LEU A 224 -19.72 -20.33 -14.58
N ARG A 225 -19.28 -20.24 -13.32
CA ARG A 225 -17.86 -20.20 -12.98
C ARG A 225 -17.14 -21.44 -13.49
N TRP A 226 -17.72 -22.63 -13.28
CA TRP A 226 -17.13 -23.88 -13.77
C TRP A 226 -16.95 -23.86 -15.29
N TYR A 227 -17.93 -23.34 -16.03
CA TYR A 227 -17.82 -23.16 -17.47
C TYR A 227 -16.67 -22.21 -17.85
N TYR A 228 -16.54 -21.06 -17.20
CA TYR A 228 -15.45 -20.11 -17.47
C TYR A 228 -14.07 -20.69 -17.12
N GLN A 229 -13.96 -21.42 -16.01
CA GLN A 229 -12.73 -22.13 -15.62
C GLN A 229 -12.34 -23.18 -16.66
N SER A 230 -13.31 -23.89 -17.23
CA SER A 230 -13.06 -24.88 -18.29
C SER A 230 -12.54 -24.23 -19.57
N GLU A 231 -13.15 -23.13 -20.04
CA GLU A 231 -12.67 -22.42 -21.23
C GLU A 231 -11.28 -21.79 -20.99
N PHE A 232 -11.08 -21.20 -19.80
CA PHE A 232 -9.78 -20.67 -19.40
C PHE A 232 -8.69 -21.75 -19.41
N TYR A 233 -8.99 -22.93 -18.85
CA TYR A 233 -8.08 -24.06 -18.84
C TYR A 233 -7.65 -24.47 -20.26
N LEU A 234 -8.59 -24.54 -21.21
CA LEU A 234 -8.27 -24.92 -22.58
C LEU A 234 -7.31 -23.92 -23.27
N GLU A 235 -7.55 -22.63 -23.10
CA GLU A 235 -6.67 -21.59 -23.66
C GLU A 235 -5.29 -21.59 -22.99
N VAL A 236 -5.25 -21.73 -21.66
CA VAL A 236 -4.00 -21.89 -20.88
C VAL A 236 -3.19 -23.08 -21.37
N MET A 237 -3.82 -24.24 -21.54
CA MET A 237 -3.11 -25.45 -21.96
C MET A 237 -2.51 -25.30 -23.35
N LYS A 238 -3.20 -24.62 -24.25
CA LYS A 238 -2.69 -24.29 -25.58
C LYS A 238 -1.48 -23.35 -25.52
N GLU A 239 -1.53 -22.31 -24.70
CA GLU A 239 -0.41 -21.40 -24.49
C GLU A 239 0.80 -22.12 -23.87
N ILE A 240 0.56 -23.00 -22.90
CA ILE A 240 1.60 -23.84 -22.30
C ILE A 240 2.24 -24.74 -23.37
N GLU A 241 1.45 -25.37 -24.23
CA GLU A 241 1.97 -26.19 -25.33
C GLU A 241 2.86 -25.38 -26.28
N GLU A 242 2.43 -24.18 -26.67
CA GLU A 242 3.22 -23.28 -27.52
C GLU A 242 4.55 -22.84 -26.85
N LEU A 243 4.51 -22.49 -25.57
CA LEU A 243 5.71 -22.13 -24.81
C LEU A 243 6.67 -23.33 -24.64
N ILE A 244 6.14 -24.55 -24.47
CA ILE A 244 6.95 -25.78 -24.42
C ILE A 244 7.59 -26.05 -25.78
N GLU A 245 6.85 -25.90 -26.89
CA GLU A 245 7.37 -26.04 -28.26
C GLU A 245 8.49 -25.03 -28.54
N ASN A 246 8.36 -23.82 -28.02
CA ASN A 246 9.38 -22.77 -28.08
C ASN A 246 10.51 -22.95 -27.05
N ASN A 247 10.49 -24.05 -26.27
CA ASN A 247 11.49 -24.41 -25.25
C ASN A 247 11.65 -23.31 -24.18
N GLN A 248 10.55 -22.69 -23.76
CA GLN A 248 10.47 -21.66 -22.73
C GLN A 248 9.93 -22.23 -21.40
N LEU A 249 10.49 -23.36 -20.95
CA LEU A 249 10.07 -24.12 -19.78
C LEU A 249 10.12 -23.29 -18.48
N GLY A 250 11.12 -22.41 -18.34
CA GLY A 250 11.22 -21.49 -17.20
C GLY A 250 10.02 -20.54 -17.10
N PHE A 251 9.54 -20.01 -18.23
CA PHE A 251 8.36 -19.16 -18.28
C PHE A 251 7.08 -19.94 -17.97
N VAL A 252 6.96 -21.16 -18.51
CA VAL A 252 5.80 -22.04 -18.25
C VAL A 252 5.63 -22.34 -16.76
N ILE A 253 6.72 -22.58 -16.03
CA ILE A 253 6.69 -22.82 -14.58
C ILE A 253 6.09 -21.61 -13.85
N ASN A 254 6.58 -20.40 -14.14
CA ASN A 254 6.08 -19.18 -13.51
C ASN A 254 4.61 -18.92 -13.87
N PHE A 255 4.27 -19.11 -15.14
CA PHE A 255 2.91 -18.92 -15.64
C PHE A 255 1.91 -19.87 -14.96
N LEU A 256 2.26 -21.17 -14.85
CA LEU A 256 1.44 -22.17 -14.16
C LEU A 256 1.18 -21.80 -12.70
N GLN A 257 2.20 -21.30 -11.99
CA GLN A 257 2.08 -20.87 -10.59
C GLN A 257 1.19 -19.63 -10.43
N GLU A 258 1.21 -18.71 -11.39
CA GLU A 258 0.41 -17.48 -11.36
C GLU A 258 -1.09 -17.76 -11.57
N ILE A 259 -1.42 -18.71 -12.45
CA ILE A 259 -2.81 -19.00 -12.84
C ILE A 259 -3.51 -20.02 -11.93
N GLU A 260 -2.76 -20.85 -11.20
CA GLU A 260 -3.27 -21.91 -10.32
C GLU A 260 -4.41 -21.46 -9.39
N PRO A 261 -4.35 -20.29 -8.71
CA PRO A 261 -5.41 -19.85 -7.81
C PRO A 261 -6.77 -19.62 -8.49
N TYR A 262 -6.78 -19.40 -9.81
CA TYR A 262 -7.99 -19.07 -10.56
C TYR A 262 -8.65 -20.30 -11.20
N LEU A 263 -7.89 -21.36 -11.43
CA LEU A 263 -8.40 -22.57 -12.08
C LEU A 263 -9.16 -23.51 -11.13
N GLY A 264 -9.14 -23.29 -9.81
CA GLY A 264 -9.97 -24.05 -8.87
C GLY A 264 -9.55 -25.51 -8.71
N SER A 265 -10.07 -26.16 -7.66
CA SER A 265 -9.61 -27.50 -7.24
C SER A 265 -9.84 -28.62 -8.27
N SER A 266 -10.75 -28.41 -9.23
CA SER A 266 -11.01 -29.40 -10.29
C SER A 266 -9.83 -29.58 -11.25
N TYR A 267 -8.92 -28.60 -11.35
CA TYR A 267 -7.78 -28.65 -12.28
C TYR A 267 -6.43 -28.69 -11.56
N GLU A 268 -6.42 -28.51 -10.24
CA GLU A 268 -5.23 -28.49 -9.38
C GLU A 268 -4.30 -29.69 -9.62
N GLU A 269 -4.83 -30.92 -9.59
CA GLU A 269 -4.03 -32.12 -9.84
C GLU A 269 -3.39 -32.11 -11.25
N THR A 270 -4.13 -31.66 -12.26
CA THR A 270 -3.65 -31.65 -13.65
C THR A 270 -2.58 -30.57 -13.85
N LEU A 271 -2.76 -29.40 -13.25
CA LEU A 271 -1.77 -28.32 -13.25
C LEU A 271 -0.50 -28.74 -12.51
N HIS A 272 -0.62 -29.39 -11.35
CA HIS A 272 0.53 -29.93 -10.62
C HIS A 272 1.28 -31.01 -11.40
N LEU A 273 0.55 -31.91 -12.09
CA LEU A 273 1.18 -32.90 -12.96
C LEU A 273 1.93 -32.22 -14.10
N LYS A 274 1.35 -31.21 -14.75
CA LYS A 274 2.00 -30.45 -15.82
C LYS A 274 3.21 -29.66 -15.31
N LEU A 275 3.09 -29.00 -14.16
CA LEU A 275 4.19 -28.30 -13.50
C LEU A 275 5.35 -29.24 -13.17
N SER A 276 5.03 -30.43 -12.65
CA SER A 276 6.02 -31.47 -12.34
C SER A 276 6.70 -31.99 -13.61
N GLU A 277 5.93 -32.21 -14.68
CA GLU A 277 6.44 -32.62 -15.99
C GLU A 277 7.42 -31.58 -16.55
N VAL A 278 7.02 -30.30 -16.60
CA VAL A 278 7.85 -29.21 -17.14
C VAL A 278 9.10 -29.00 -16.28
N THR A 279 8.96 -29.08 -14.95
CA THR A 279 10.09 -28.99 -14.02
C THR A 279 11.09 -30.12 -14.25
N LEU A 280 10.60 -31.34 -14.47
CA LEU A 280 11.44 -32.49 -14.80
C LEU A 280 12.14 -32.31 -16.15
N GLN A 281 11.42 -31.87 -17.19
CA GLN A 281 12.00 -31.59 -18.52
C GLN A 281 13.12 -30.53 -18.41
N ARG A 282 12.88 -29.46 -17.65
CA ARG A 282 13.86 -28.40 -17.41
C ARG A 282 15.10 -28.93 -16.67
N ALA A 283 14.90 -29.73 -15.62
CA ALA A 283 15.98 -30.37 -14.88
C ALA A 283 16.81 -31.33 -15.76
N GLN A 284 16.15 -32.15 -16.58
CA GLN A 284 16.83 -33.05 -17.52
C GLN A 284 17.64 -32.27 -18.56
N ARG A 285 17.11 -31.15 -19.08
CA ARG A 285 17.81 -30.29 -20.05
C ARG A 285 19.08 -29.69 -19.43
N ARG A 286 18.97 -29.15 -18.23
CA ARG A 286 20.10 -28.65 -17.45
C ARG A 286 21.13 -29.75 -17.22
N ASP A 287 20.72 -30.90 -16.68
CA ASP A 287 21.64 -31.99 -16.31
C ASP A 287 22.35 -32.55 -17.55
N LYS A 288 21.67 -32.60 -18.70
CA LYS A 288 22.26 -32.96 -19.99
C LYS A 288 23.34 -31.96 -20.43
N ALA A 289 23.11 -30.66 -20.29
CA ALA A 289 24.09 -29.63 -20.63
C ALA A 289 25.30 -29.67 -19.69
N LEU A 290 25.08 -29.77 -18.38
CA LEU A 290 26.16 -29.93 -17.41
C LEU A 290 26.96 -31.23 -17.66
N GLY A 291 26.25 -32.34 -17.94
CA GLY A 291 26.86 -33.62 -18.27
C GLY A 291 27.71 -33.60 -19.55
N LYS A 292 27.26 -32.88 -20.60
CA LYS A 292 28.03 -32.67 -21.84
C LYS A 292 29.41 -32.06 -21.57
N TYR A 293 29.53 -31.24 -20.53
CA TYR A 293 30.74 -30.49 -20.20
C TYR A 293 31.38 -30.86 -18.87
N ALA A 294 30.95 -31.94 -18.20
CA ALA A 294 31.39 -32.30 -16.84
C ALA A 294 32.93 -32.43 -16.69
N GLY A 295 33.64 -32.83 -17.74
CA GLY A 295 35.12 -32.90 -17.75
C GLY A 295 35.84 -31.58 -18.03
N LYS A 296 35.11 -30.50 -18.33
CA LYS A 296 35.61 -29.16 -18.66
C LYS A 296 35.16 -28.08 -17.68
N ILE A 297 34.14 -28.34 -16.87
CA ILE A 297 33.60 -27.38 -15.90
C ILE A 297 33.86 -27.82 -14.47
N GLN A 298 33.88 -26.85 -13.57
CA GLN A 298 33.82 -27.06 -12.12
C GLN A 298 32.63 -26.29 -11.57
N VAL A 299 31.97 -26.87 -10.56
CA VAL A 299 30.84 -26.27 -9.85
C VAL A 299 31.28 -26.00 -8.42
N LEU A 300 31.35 -24.73 -8.06
CA LEU A 300 31.78 -24.27 -6.74
C LEU A 300 30.55 -23.87 -5.94
N VAL A 301 30.33 -24.52 -4.80
CA VAL A 301 29.19 -24.23 -3.94
C VAL A 301 29.58 -23.20 -2.89
N ASN A 302 28.90 -22.07 -2.88
CA ASN A 302 28.95 -21.10 -1.79
C ASN A 302 27.79 -21.36 -0.83
N THR A 303 28.09 -22.04 0.29
CA THR A 303 27.10 -22.39 1.30
C THR A 303 26.56 -21.18 2.07
N GLU A 304 27.29 -20.06 2.12
CA GLU A 304 26.85 -18.86 2.83
C GLU A 304 25.84 -18.04 2.02
N SER A 305 26.02 -17.95 0.70
CA SER A 305 25.12 -17.21 -0.20
C SER A 305 24.07 -18.10 -0.89
N ASN A 306 24.03 -19.40 -0.60
CA ASN A 306 23.17 -20.38 -1.26
C ASN A 306 23.26 -20.34 -2.80
N GLN A 307 24.48 -20.13 -3.30
CA GLN A 307 24.77 -20.01 -4.74
C GLN A 307 25.76 -21.07 -5.20
N GLN A 308 25.69 -21.40 -6.47
CA GLN A 308 26.67 -22.19 -7.18
C GLN A 308 27.33 -21.36 -8.27
N VAL A 309 28.63 -21.53 -8.44
CA VAL A 309 29.38 -20.90 -9.52
C VAL A 309 29.90 -21.96 -10.45
N ILE A 310 29.52 -21.86 -11.72
CA ILE A 310 29.95 -22.78 -12.78
C ILE A 310 31.00 -22.06 -13.62
N THR A 311 32.19 -22.63 -13.69
CA THR A 311 33.31 -22.04 -14.44
C THR A 311 34.17 -23.13 -15.07
N TYR A 312 35.16 -22.75 -15.87
CA TYR A 312 36.10 -23.66 -16.51
C TYR A 312 37.02 -24.33 -15.48
N ASN A 313 37.17 -25.65 -15.53
CA ASN A 313 37.86 -26.41 -14.48
C ASN A 313 39.38 -26.24 -14.43
N GLN A 314 40.02 -25.71 -15.49
CA GLN A 314 41.45 -25.40 -15.45
C GLN A 314 41.75 -24.13 -14.62
N LEU A 315 40.72 -23.36 -14.24
CA LEU A 315 40.81 -22.23 -13.33
C LEU A 315 40.57 -22.71 -11.90
N ALA A 316 41.44 -23.56 -11.36
CA ALA A 316 41.23 -24.19 -10.05
C ALA A 316 41.11 -23.15 -8.92
N LEU A 317 39.89 -22.76 -8.54
CA LEU A 317 39.66 -21.83 -7.45
C LEU A 317 39.78 -22.59 -6.12
N GLN A 318 40.62 -22.09 -5.21
CA GLN A 318 40.72 -22.68 -3.88
C GLN A 318 39.40 -22.49 -3.12
N SER A 319 38.84 -23.60 -2.64
CA SER A 319 37.60 -23.61 -1.86
C SER A 319 37.82 -22.93 -0.50
N SER A 320 37.59 -21.63 -0.41
CA SER A 320 37.38 -20.97 0.88
C SER A 320 36.37 -19.84 0.73
N THR A 321 35.13 -20.17 1.10
CA THR A 321 34.08 -19.32 1.71
C THR A 321 33.55 -18.06 1.00
N ALA A 322 34.16 -17.55 -0.07
CA ALA A 322 33.48 -16.57 -0.92
C ALA A 322 34.05 -16.59 -2.33
N PHE A 323 33.26 -17.05 -3.30
CA PHE A 323 33.56 -16.73 -4.70
C PHE A 323 33.54 -15.21 -4.83
N ASN A 324 34.67 -14.64 -5.24
CA ASN A 324 34.81 -13.21 -5.52
C ASN A 324 35.27 -13.08 -6.97
N PRO A 325 34.54 -12.35 -7.85
CA PRO A 325 34.97 -12.08 -9.22
C PRO A 325 36.38 -11.49 -9.29
N VAL A 326 36.75 -10.67 -8.30
CA VAL A 326 38.10 -10.14 -8.14
C VAL A 326 39.09 -11.26 -7.83
N ASN A 327 38.75 -12.28 -7.03
CA ASN A 327 39.62 -13.43 -6.80
C ASN A 327 39.69 -14.37 -8.01
N LEU A 328 38.60 -14.54 -8.78
CA LEU A 328 38.62 -15.32 -10.02
C LEU A 328 39.54 -14.68 -11.05
N ALA A 329 39.30 -13.39 -11.33
CA ALA A 329 40.15 -12.59 -12.19
C ALA A 329 41.58 -12.57 -11.64
N THR A 330 41.79 -12.13 -10.40
CA THR A 330 43.13 -12.07 -9.79
C THR A 330 43.80 -13.43 -9.77
N TYR A 331 43.15 -14.55 -9.47
CA TYR A 331 43.78 -15.88 -9.46
C TYR A 331 44.14 -16.36 -10.87
N ALA A 332 43.21 -16.22 -11.84
CA ALA A 332 43.49 -16.43 -13.26
C ALA A 332 44.68 -15.58 -13.72
N PHE A 333 44.76 -14.34 -13.22
CA PHE A 333 45.76 -13.34 -13.57
C PHE A 333 47.01 -13.30 -12.66
N THR A 334 47.07 -14.03 -11.55
CA THR A 334 48.22 -14.02 -10.60
C THR A 334 48.92 -15.35 -10.48
N ASN A 335 48.33 -16.47 -10.92
CA ASN A 335 49.12 -17.67 -11.22
C ASN A 335 50.22 -17.41 -12.27
N ILE A 336 50.04 -16.35 -13.05
CA ILE A 336 51.03 -15.66 -13.91
C ILE A 336 52.32 -15.32 -13.14
N LYS A 337 52.21 -14.90 -11.87
CA LYS A 337 53.34 -14.37 -11.08
C LYS A 337 54.27 -15.46 -10.54
N LYS A 338 53.79 -16.70 -10.36
CA LYS A 338 54.56 -17.68 -9.56
C LYS A 338 55.43 -18.62 -10.36
N GLY A 339 55.20 -18.85 -11.66
CA GLY A 339 56.00 -19.82 -12.43
C GLY A 339 56.11 -21.23 -11.79
N THR A 340 55.23 -21.57 -10.84
CA THR A 340 55.34 -22.76 -9.97
C THR A 340 54.19 -23.74 -10.12
N ALA A 341 53.19 -23.46 -10.95
CA ALA A 341 52.34 -24.53 -11.47
C ALA A 341 53.02 -25.00 -12.76
N GLU A 342 53.63 -26.19 -12.74
CA GLU A 342 54.20 -26.80 -13.94
C GLU A 342 53.17 -26.73 -15.09
N GLY A 343 53.43 -25.88 -16.10
CA GLY A 343 52.70 -25.90 -17.37
C GLY A 343 51.93 -24.65 -17.84
N VAL A 344 51.94 -23.51 -17.12
CA VAL A 344 51.27 -22.28 -17.63
C VAL A 344 52.30 -21.30 -18.19
N ASP A 345 52.40 -21.24 -19.52
CA ASP A 345 53.27 -20.32 -20.28
C ASP A 345 52.66 -18.90 -20.35
N LYS A 346 53.50 -17.85 -20.45
CA LYS A 346 53.07 -16.46 -20.66
C LYS A 346 52.18 -16.33 -21.91
N SER A 347 52.44 -17.14 -22.93
CA SER A 347 51.62 -17.25 -24.14
C SER A 347 50.18 -17.71 -23.87
N MET A 348 49.94 -18.51 -22.83
CA MET A 348 48.61 -18.98 -22.43
C MET A 348 47.78 -17.87 -21.78
N VAL A 349 48.42 -16.86 -21.19
CA VAL A 349 47.72 -15.69 -20.60
C VAL A 349 47.22 -14.77 -21.68
N GLU A 350 48.11 -14.40 -22.61
CA GLU A 350 47.78 -13.53 -23.74
C GLU A 350 46.63 -14.12 -24.59
N GLN A 351 46.49 -15.45 -24.61
CA GLN A 351 45.42 -16.17 -25.32
C GLN A 351 44.07 -16.26 -24.60
N ASN A 352 44.01 -15.93 -23.29
CA ASN A 352 42.83 -16.19 -22.45
C ASN A 352 42.37 -14.98 -21.61
N ILE A 353 43.05 -13.85 -21.72
CA ILE A 353 42.75 -12.67 -20.92
C ILE A 353 41.55 -11.88 -21.42
N ASN A 354 41.22 -11.99 -22.72
CA ASN A 354 40.28 -11.07 -23.32
C ASN A 354 38.85 -11.38 -22.87
N VAL A 355 38.49 -12.66 -22.75
CA VAL A 355 37.14 -13.07 -22.36
C VAL A 355 37.12 -14.32 -21.47
N MET A 356 36.53 -14.20 -20.28
CA MET A 356 36.34 -15.30 -19.33
C MET A 356 34.91 -15.36 -18.80
N PRO A 357 34.05 -16.20 -19.39
CA PRO A 357 32.67 -16.39 -18.94
C PRO A 357 32.58 -17.30 -17.70
N TYR A 358 31.61 -17.03 -16.84
CA TYR A 358 31.17 -17.94 -15.79
C TYR A 358 29.67 -17.77 -15.52
N ILE A 359 29.07 -18.71 -14.79
CA ILE A 359 27.65 -18.66 -14.43
C ILE A 359 27.53 -18.61 -12.92
N VAL A 360 26.66 -17.73 -12.42
CA VAL A 360 26.23 -17.74 -11.02
C VAL A 360 24.79 -18.22 -11.00
N ALA A 361 24.55 -19.36 -10.36
CA ALA A 361 23.24 -19.96 -10.21
C ALA A 361 22.85 -20.05 -8.73
N ASN A 362 21.56 -20.21 -8.44
CA ASN A 362 21.13 -20.61 -7.11
C ASN A 362 21.52 -22.07 -6.80
N SER A 363 21.43 -22.48 -5.54
CA SER A 363 21.76 -23.84 -5.08
C SER A 363 21.09 -24.96 -5.88
N ASP A 364 19.87 -24.72 -6.35
CA ASP A 364 19.05 -25.71 -7.03
C ASP A 364 19.25 -25.67 -8.55
N ILE A 365 20.05 -24.70 -9.02
CA ILE A 365 20.34 -24.44 -10.43
C ILE A 365 19.03 -24.32 -11.25
N THR A 366 18.12 -23.51 -10.74
CA THR A 366 16.82 -23.16 -11.35
C THR A 366 16.77 -21.70 -11.81
N SER A 367 17.80 -20.93 -11.53
CA SER A 367 18.01 -19.58 -12.07
C SER A 367 19.52 -19.34 -12.18
N ALA A 368 19.91 -18.46 -13.09
CA ALA A 368 21.31 -18.15 -13.35
C ALA A 368 21.47 -16.74 -13.90
N THR A 369 22.63 -16.14 -13.63
CA THR A 369 23.14 -14.96 -14.34
C THR A 369 24.37 -15.34 -15.15
N MET A 370 24.68 -14.56 -16.19
CA MET A 370 25.79 -14.80 -17.10
C MET A 370 26.87 -13.69 -17.03
N PRO A 371 27.71 -13.67 -15.97
CA PRO A 371 28.84 -12.78 -15.94
C PRO A 371 29.96 -13.17 -16.93
N VAL A 372 30.59 -12.16 -17.51
CA VAL A 372 31.78 -12.29 -18.34
C VAL A 372 32.84 -11.32 -17.84
N VAL A 373 34.02 -11.85 -17.53
CA VAL A 373 35.20 -11.02 -17.24
C VAL A 373 35.86 -10.66 -18.56
N PHE A 374 36.02 -9.37 -18.81
CA PHE A 374 36.80 -8.86 -19.93
C PHE A 374 38.10 -8.26 -19.40
N GLY A 375 39.23 -8.66 -19.98
CA GLY A 375 40.55 -8.32 -19.48
C GLY A 375 41.51 -7.83 -20.57
N TYR A 376 42.36 -6.90 -20.19
CA TYR A 376 43.47 -6.38 -20.98
C TYR A 376 44.78 -6.64 -20.23
N TYR A 377 45.83 -7.01 -20.97
CA TYR A 377 47.19 -7.10 -20.45
C TYR A 377 48.18 -6.50 -21.43
N GLY A 378 49.06 -5.64 -20.91
CA GLY A 378 50.08 -5.01 -21.72
C GLY A 378 51.06 -4.18 -20.89
N GLN A 379 51.98 -3.52 -21.59
CA GLN A 379 53.03 -2.67 -20.98
C GLN A 379 52.53 -1.25 -20.65
N THR A 380 51.36 -0.87 -21.17
CA THR A 380 50.78 0.46 -21.02
C THR A 380 49.33 0.33 -20.59
N MET A 381 48.90 1.13 -19.62
CA MET A 381 47.50 1.20 -19.22
C MET A 381 46.63 1.62 -20.41
N ASN A 382 45.63 0.80 -20.73
CA ASN A 382 44.64 1.07 -21.76
C ASN A 382 43.61 2.07 -21.24
N ASP A 383 43.15 1.90 -19.99
CA ASP A 383 42.12 2.72 -19.36
C ASP A 383 40.81 2.76 -20.19
N PHE A 384 40.29 1.59 -20.57
CA PHE A 384 39.06 1.48 -21.36
C PHE A 384 37.80 1.87 -20.59
N ASP A 385 36.85 2.46 -21.32
CA ASP A 385 35.48 2.80 -20.91
C ASP A 385 34.41 2.19 -21.84
N LEU A 386 34.83 1.59 -22.96
CA LEU A 386 33.97 0.90 -23.91
C LEU A 386 34.64 -0.38 -24.43
N ILE A 387 33.89 -1.48 -24.44
CA ILE A 387 34.30 -2.75 -25.06
C ILE A 387 33.35 -3.06 -26.20
N GLU A 388 33.89 -3.39 -27.36
CA GLU A 388 33.11 -3.77 -28.54
C GLU A 388 33.48 -5.17 -29.00
N LEU A 389 32.46 -5.99 -29.28
CA LEU A 389 32.60 -7.20 -30.06
C LEU A 389 32.35 -6.85 -31.53
N ARG A 390 33.38 -7.04 -32.36
CA ARG A 390 33.38 -6.67 -33.77
C ARG A 390 33.45 -7.89 -34.67
N GLN A 391 32.84 -7.75 -35.85
CA GLN A 391 33.00 -8.68 -36.97
C GLN A 391 33.30 -7.85 -38.22
N ASN A 392 34.34 -8.23 -38.97
CA ASN A 392 34.76 -7.51 -40.18
C ASN A 392 34.98 -6.00 -39.96
N GLY A 393 35.36 -5.60 -38.75
CA GLY A 393 35.60 -4.19 -38.38
C GLY A 393 34.37 -3.40 -37.93
N GLU A 394 33.16 -3.94 -38.02
CA GLU A 394 31.92 -3.32 -37.52
C GLU A 394 31.59 -3.78 -36.11
N ALA A 395 31.17 -2.86 -35.23
CA ALA A 395 30.74 -3.17 -33.87
C ALA A 395 29.33 -3.78 -33.88
N ILE A 396 29.20 -4.95 -33.29
CA ILE A 396 27.93 -5.70 -33.24
C ILE A 396 27.30 -5.59 -31.87
N VAL A 397 28.11 -5.75 -30.82
CA VAL A 397 27.71 -5.56 -29.43
C VAL A 397 28.69 -4.61 -28.77
N SER A 398 28.18 -3.65 -28.02
CA SER A 398 28.96 -2.60 -27.37
C SER A 398 28.57 -2.54 -25.90
N PHE A 399 29.57 -2.55 -25.02
CA PHE A 399 29.38 -2.47 -23.58
C PHE A 399 30.04 -1.19 -23.06
N GLU A 400 29.21 -0.20 -22.74
CA GLU A 400 29.63 1.00 -22.04
C GLU A 400 29.81 0.70 -20.55
N MET A 401 30.87 1.25 -19.95
CA MET A 401 31.31 0.85 -18.62
C MET A 401 31.45 2.03 -17.67
N ASP A 402 31.10 1.83 -16.39
CA ASP A 402 31.51 2.76 -15.34
C ASP A 402 32.99 2.52 -14.99
N PRO A 403 33.87 3.52 -15.14
CA PRO A 403 35.26 3.43 -14.75
C PRO A 403 35.48 3.03 -13.27
N SER A 404 34.48 3.21 -12.40
CA SER A 404 34.55 2.85 -10.97
C SER A 404 34.53 1.33 -10.71
N GLU A 405 33.98 0.55 -11.64
CA GLU A 405 33.87 -0.90 -11.53
C GLU A 405 35.12 -1.63 -12.04
N LYS A 406 35.94 -0.92 -12.83
CA LYS A 406 37.22 -1.43 -13.33
C LYS A 406 38.19 -1.75 -12.19
N ARG A 407 39.00 -2.78 -12.42
CA ARG A 407 40.05 -3.24 -11.52
C ARG A 407 41.37 -3.30 -12.28
N GLN A 408 42.47 -3.02 -11.57
CA GLN A 408 43.80 -3.04 -12.17
C GLN A 408 44.83 -3.56 -11.18
N VAL A 409 45.83 -4.28 -11.70
CA VAL A 409 47.01 -4.74 -10.94
C VAL A 409 48.25 -4.59 -11.81
N TRP A 410 49.32 -4.05 -11.22
CA TRP A 410 50.64 -3.97 -11.83
C TRP A 410 51.49 -5.18 -11.45
N ILE A 411 52.14 -5.78 -12.44
CA ILE A 411 53.08 -6.90 -12.31
C ILE A 411 54.37 -6.49 -13.01
N GLU A 412 55.40 -6.14 -12.23
CA GLU A 412 56.66 -5.60 -12.75
C GLU A 412 56.40 -4.36 -13.63
N ASP A 413 56.70 -4.44 -14.93
CA ASP A 413 56.51 -3.35 -15.90
C ASP A 413 55.22 -3.51 -16.75
N GLU A 414 54.34 -4.44 -16.38
CA GLU A 414 53.11 -4.76 -17.10
C GLU A 414 51.88 -4.52 -16.22
N VAL A 415 50.76 -4.20 -16.86
CA VAL A 415 49.46 -3.93 -16.21
C VAL A 415 48.42 -4.90 -16.71
N ILE A 416 47.61 -5.37 -15.78
CA ILE A 416 46.39 -6.13 -16.04
C ILE A 416 45.21 -5.26 -15.63
N GLU A 417 44.29 -5.01 -16.55
CA GLU A 417 43.03 -4.29 -16.33
C GLU A 417 41.87 -5.22 -16.65
N TRP A 418 40.83 -5.22 -15.82
CA TRP A 418 39.65 -6.04 -16.09
C TRP A 418 38.38 -5.47 -15.48
N ILE A 419 37.26 -5.98 -15.95
CA ILE A 419 35.92 -5.69 -15.48
C ILE A 419 35.02 -6.91 -15.67
N THR A 420 33.97 -7.00 -14.87
CA THR A 420 32.95 -8.03 -14.99
C THR A 420 31.66 -7.39 -15.49
N ILE A 421 31.11 -7.93 -16.58
CA ILE A 421 29.81 -7.51 -17.13
C ILE A 421 28.83 -8.66 -16.97
N GLU A 422 27.62 -8.38 -16.48
CA GLU A 422 26.52 -9.34 -16.51
C GLU A 422 25.76 -9.20 -17.82
N LEU A 423 25.71 -10.27 -18.63
CA LEU A 423 24.96 -10.30 -19.87
C LEU A 423 23.49 -10.62 -19.63
N SER A 424 22.61 -9.86 -20.28
CA SER A 424 21.19 -10.17 -20.40
C SER A 424 20.96 -11.40 -21.28
N GLN A 425 19.78 -12.01 -21.18
CA GLN A 425 19.42 -13.15 -22.02
C GLN A 425 19.47 -12.81 -23.53
N GLU A 426 19.05 -11.60 -23.91
CA GLU A 426 19.08 -11.14 -25.29
C GLU A 426 20.51 -11.01 -25.81
N GLU A 427 21.41 -10.40 -25.02
CA GLU A 427 22.82 -10.30 -25.37
C GLU A 427 23.49 -11.67 -25.49
N VAL A 428 23.17 -12.62 -24.60
CA VAL A 428 23.67 -14.00 -24.71
C VAL A 428 23.22 -14.64 -26.01
N GLU A 429 21.95 -14.51 -26.39
CA GLU A 429 21.43 -15.06 -27.65
C GLU A 429 22.08 -14.41 -28.88
N GLN A 430 22.21 -13.08 -28.88
CA GLN A 430 22.87 -12.34 -29.96
C GLN A 430 24.33 -12.76 -30.11
N VAL A 431 25.11 -12.73 -29.02
CA VAL A 431 26.55 -13.08 -29.03
C VAL A 431 26.75 -14.55 -29.40
N GLN A 432 25.92 -15.46 -28.90
CA GLN A 432 26.01 -16.88 -29.27
C GLN A 432 25.76 -17.10 -30.76
N GLN A 433 24.76 -16.46 -31.37
CA GLN A 433 24.50 -16.58 -32.80
C GLN A 433 25.70 -16.10 -33.63
N LEU A 434 26.30 -14.97 -33.25
CA LEU A 434 27.48 -14.42 -33.92
C LEU A 434 28.65 -15.40 -33.83
N ILE A 435 28.93 -15.91 -32.63
CA ILE A 435 30.01 -16.86 -32.40
C ILE A 435 29.80 -18.17 -33.17
N LEU A 436 28.56 -18.59 -33.42
CA LEU A 436 28.29 -19.80 -34.22
C LEU A 436 28.43 -19.56 -35.73
N GLN A 437 28.19 -18.35 -36.21
CA GLN A 437 28.16 -18.03 -37.65
C GLN A 437 29.52 -17.61 -38.23
N THR A 438 30.46 -17.15 -37.40
CA THR A 438 31.75 -16.64 -37.88
C THR A 438 32.93 -17.08 -37.01
N SER A 439 34.10 -17.20 -37.62
CA SER A 439 35.40 -17.36 -36.94
C SER A 439 36.13 -16.05 -36.70
N ASP A 440 35.69 -14.97 -37.34
CA ASP A 440 36.46 -13.73 -37.47
C ASP A 440 35.90 -12.66 -36.52
N LEU A 441 35.79 -13.05 -35.24
CA LEU A 441 35.36 -12.16 -34.17
C LEU A 441 36.56 -11.56 -33.47
N GLU A 442 36.46 -10.26 -33.23
CA GLU A 442 37.49 -9.49 -32.56
C GLU A 442 36.86 -8.75 -31.39
N ILE A 443 37.64 -8.58 -30.33
CA ILE A 443 37.30 -7.73 -29.20
C ILE A 443 38.15 -6.48 -29.25
N VAL A 444 37.50 -5.33 -29.10
CA VAL A 444 38.15 -4.02 -29.09
C VAL A 444 37.89 -3.34 -27.76
N PHE A 445 38.98 -3.05 -27.03
CA PHE A 445 38.99 -2.24 -25.83
C PHE A 445 39.32 -0.81 -26.22
N LYS A 446 38.33 0.08 -26.12
CA LYS A 446 38.46 1.50 -26.43
C LYS A 446 39.00 2.23 -25.22
N GLY A 447 40.31 2.43 -25.23
CA GLY A 447 41.08 3.03 -24.15
C GLY A 447 41.32 4.51 -24.33
N LYS A 448 41.41 5.24 -23.23
CA LYS A 448 41.80 6.67 -23.24
C LYS A 448 43.17 6.90 -23.87
N TYR A 449 44.08 5.94 -23.75
CA TYR A 449 45.47 6.07 -24.22
C TYR A 449 45.73 5.30 -25.51
N LEU A 450 45.05 4.18 -25.73
CA LEU A 450 45.17 3.35 -26.92
C LEU A 450 43.92 2.49 -27.12
N ASP A 451 43.56 2.22 -28.37
CA ASP A 451 42.64 1.15 -28.71
C ASP A 451 43.42 -0.17 -28.76
N TYR A 452 42.97 -1.17 -28.01
CA TYR A 452 43.52 -2.52 -28.08
C TYR A 452 42.54 -3.43 -28.80
N GLN A 453 43.00 -4.11 -29.84
CA GLN A 453 42.22 -5.04 -30.64
C GLN A 453 42.89 -6.40 -30.63
N ALA A 454 42.11 -7.43 -30.31
CA ALA A 454 42.57 -8.81 -30.32
C ALA A 454 41.52 -9.72 -30.99
N PRO A 455 41.94 -10.71 -31.78
CA PRO A 455 41.04 -11.77 -32.23
C PRO A 455 40.63 -12.63 -31.04
N ILE A 456 39.36 -13.04 -31.00
CA ILE A 456 38.88 -14.02 -30.01
C ILE A 456 39.53 -15.36 -30.32
N SER A 457 40.25 -15.92 -29.35
CA SER A 457 40.93 -17.20 -29.54
C SER A 457 39.93 -18.35 -29.67
N THR A 458 40.35 -19.47 -30.29
CA THR A 458 39.51 -20.68 -30.37
C THR A 458 39.07 -21.16 -28.98
N LEU A 459 39.93 -21.00 -27.96
CA LEU A 459 39.62 -21.39 -26.60
C LEU A 459 38.58 -20.46 -25.97
N GLU A 460 38.75 -19.14 -26.07
CA GLU A 460 37.79 -18.14 -25.58
C GLU A 460 36.41 -18.34 -26.24
N ARG A 461 36.41 -18.62 -27.54
CA ARG A 461 35.21 -18.97 -28.31
C ARG A 461 34.53 -20.23 -27.76
N ASP A 462 35.27 -21.31 -27.58
CA ASP A 462 34.73 -22.58 -27.06
C ASP A 462 34.19 -22.43 -25.63
N LEU A 463 34.81 -21.58 -24.81
CA LEU A 463 34.36 -21.26 -23.45
C LEU A 463 33.04 -20.48 -23.47
N LEU A 464 32.90 -19.48 -24.34
CA LEU A 464 31.67 -18.72 -24.50
C LEU A 464 30.52 -19.61 -24.97
N ILE A 465 30.75 -20.43 -26.01
CA ILE A 465 29.73 -21.38 -26.50
C ILE A 465 29.29 -22.32 -25.38
N MET A 466 30.24 -22.90 -24.64
CA MET A 466 29.96 -23.81 -23.54
C MET A 466 29.12 -23.14 -22.44
N MET A 467 29.53 -21.96 -21.98
CA MET A 467 28.84 -21.27 -20.90
C MET A 467 27.47 -20.75 -21.35
N PHE A 468 27.32 -20.28 -22.59
CA PHE A 468 26.02 -19.90 -23.14
C PHE A 468 25.06 -21.09 -23.25
N GLU A 469 25.54 -22.24 -23.71
CA GLU A 469 24.72 -23.46 -23.74
C GLU A 469 24.27 -23.88 -22.35
N ILE A 470 25.17 -23.85 -21.36
CA ILE A 470 24.81 -24.18 -19.97
C ILE A 470 23.81 -23.14 -19.42
N TYR A 471 24.08 -21.85 -19.58
CA TYR A 471 23.21 -20.77 -19.11
C TYR A 471 21.80 -20.88 -19.70
N GLN A 472 21.69 -21.01 -21.03
CA GLN A 472 20.40 -21.18 -21.69
C GLN A 472 19.69 -22.46 -21.23
N SER A 473 20.44 -23.54 -20.96
CA SER A 473 19.84 -24.78 -20.44
C SER A 473 19.24 -24.63 -19.03
N ILE A 474 19.69 -23.62 -18.27
CA ILE A 474 19.17 -23.29 -16.94
C ILE A 474 18.00 -22.31 -17.04
N VAL A 475 18.14 -21.23 -17.80
CA VAL A 475 17.18 -20.11 -17.80
C VAL A 475 15.93 -20.38 -18.62
N LYS A 476 16.07 -21.02 -19.79
CA LYS A 476 14.91 -21.37 -20.63
C LYS A 476 14.05 -22.46 -20.00
#